data_AF-R7GLG9-F1
#
_entry.id   AF-R7GLG9-F1
#
_cell.length_a   1.000
_cell.length_b   1.000
_cell.length_c   1.000
_cell.angle_alpha   90.00
_cell.angle_beta   90.00
_cell.angle_gamma   90.00
#
_symmetry.space_group_name_H-M   'P 1'
#
loop_
_entity.id
_entity.type
_entity.pdbx_description
1 polymer ?
#
loop_
_entity_poly.entity_id
_entity_poly.type
_entity_poly.pdbx_seq_one_letter_code
_entity_poly.pdbx_strand_id
1 'polypeptide(L)'
;MKNRNQYAKTIRRIEIGSNFLLIIGILVSFFMSWGLPGTIGTVVLYILLMAYNFTLMKRCRCDSCGHVDIFTKSRSFVTGVENRCPNCNHKLKNDVPLNEIEFKK
;
A
#
# COMPACT_ATOMS: atom_id res chain seq x y z
N MET A 1 17.73 3.73 -5.88
CA MET A 1 16.85 2.53 -5.91
C MET A 1 16.06 2.48 -4.60
N LYS A 2 14.82 1.94 -4.58
CA LYS A 2 13.94 2.06 -3.42
C LYS A 2 14.12 0.91 -2.41
N ASN A 3 14.28 1.23 -1.12
CA ASN A 3 14.30 0.26 -0.02
C ASN A 3 12.88 0.05 0.56
N ARG A 4 12.70 -0.96 1.43
CA ARG A 4 11.39 -1.30 2.02
C ARG A 4 10.74 -0.11 2.75
N ASN A 5 11.54 0.69 3.47
CA ASN A 5 11.07 1.89 4.18
C ASN A 5 10.58 3.00 3.24
N GLN A 6 11.23 3.19 2.09
CA GLN A 6 10.77 4.13 1.05
C GLN A 6 9.49 3.65 0.38
N TYR A 7 9.33 2.33 0.20
CA TYR A 7 8.06 1.76 -0.24
C TYR A 7 6.96 1.96 0.80
N ALA A 8 7.21 1.75 2.09
CA ALA A 8 6.23 2.03 3.14
C ALA A 8 5.76 3.49 3.13
N LYS A 9 6.67 4.46 2.95
CA LYS A 9 6.30 5.88 2.77
C LYS A 9 5.44 6.11 1.51
N THR A 10 5.76 5.42 0.41
CA THR A 10 5.00 5.52 -0.85
C THR A 10 3.59 4.94 -0.68
N ILE A 11 3.49 3.73 -0.12
CA ILE A 11 2.26 3.02 0.22
C ILE A 11 1.38 3.91 1.10
N ARG A 12 1.94 4.48 2.17
CA ARG A 12 1.22 5.43 3.05
C ARG A 12 0.66 6.62 2.29
N ARG A 13 1.44 7.24 1.39
CA ARG A 13 0.96 8.36 0.57
C ARG A 13 -0.18 7.95 -0.35
N ILE A 14 -0.10 6.75 -0.93
CA ILE A 14 -1.17 6.19 -1.77
C ILE A 14 -2.41 5.95 -0.91
N GLU A 15 -2.33 5.32 0.25
CA GLU A 15 -3.49 5.08 1.13
C GLU A 15 -4.19 6.39 1.53
N ILE A 16 -3.43 7.37 2.01
CA ILE A 16 -3.96 8.68 2.39
C ILE A 16 -4.55 9.38 1.17
N GLY A 17 -3.83 9.41 0.05
CA GLY A 17 -4.28 10.05 -1.19
C GLY A 17 -5.55 9.39 -1.75
N SER A 18 -5.64 8.07 -1.70
CA SER A 18 -6.81 7.29 -2.18
C SER A 18 -8.03 7.60 -1.34
N ASN A 19 -7.89 7.62 -0.01
CA ASN A 19 -8.99 7.95 0.89
C ASN A 19 -9.45 9.40 0.70
N PHE A 20 -8.53 10.34 0.54
CA PHE A 20 -8.86 11.73 0.28
C PHE A 20 -9.55 11.92 -1.09
N LEU A 21 -9.04 11.25 -2.12
CA LEU A 21 -9.62 11.27 -3.47
C LEU A 21 -11.03 10.66 -3.49
N LEU A 22 -11.28 9.60 -2.70
CA LEU A 22 -12.61 9.02 -2.57
C LEU A 22 -13.60 10.05 -1.97
N ILE A 23 -13.22 10.72 -0.88
CA ILE A 23 -14.07 11.74 -0.24
C ILE A 23 -14.37 12.89 -1.21
N ILE A 24 -13.33 13.44 -1.85
CA ILE A 24 -13.50 14.52 -2.84
C ILE A 24 -14.35 14.05 -4.02
N GLY A 25 -14.09 12.86 -4.54
CA GLY A 25 -14.81 12.30 -5.67
C GLY A 25 -16.31 12.16 -5.40
N ILE A 26 -16.68 11.72 -4.19
CA ILE A 26 -18.08 11.64 -3.76
C ILE A 26 -18.69 13.05 -3.65
N LEU A 27 -17.98 14.00 -3.02
CA LEU A 27 -18.46 15.40 -2.90
C LEU A 27 -18.68 16.04 -4.27
N VAL A 28 -17.72 15.92 -5.19
CA VAL A 28 -17.83 16.45 -6.55
C VAL A 28 -18.98 15.78 -7.30
N SER A 29 -19.14 14.46 -7.19
CA SER A 29 -20.26 13.75 -7.83
C SER A 29 -21.61 14.25 -7.32
N PHE A 30 -21.69 14.59 -6.03
CA PHE A 30 -22.87 15.20 -5.43
C PHE A 30 -23.14 16.61 -5.96
N PHE A 31 -22.14 17.51 -5.94
CA PHE A 31 -22.30 18.89 -6.41
C PHE A 31 -22.56 19.00 -7.92
N MET A 32 -21.93 18.15 -8.73
CA MET A 32 -22.08 18.14 -10.19
C MET A 32 -23.34 17.38 -10.65
N SER A 33 -24.15 16.86 -9.72
CA SER A 33 -25.34 16.05 -10.01
C SER A 33 -25.06 14.84 -10.92
N TRP A 34 -23.84 14.30 -10.87
CA TRP A 34 -23.46 13.08 -11.60
C TRP A 34 -24.13 11.82 -11.03
N GLY A 35 -24.76 11.94 -9.86
CA GLY A 35 -25.57 10.90 -9.24
C GLY A 35 -24.81 9.58 -9.07
N LEU A 36 -25.54 8.48 -9.27
CA LEU A 36 -25.01 7.12 -9.11
C LEU A 36 -23.76 6.86 -10.00
N PRO A 37 -23.75 7.21 -11.31
CA PRO A 37 -22.58 6.99 -12.16
C PRO A 37 -21.28 7.61 -11.63
N GLY A 38 -21.32 8.84 -11.13
CA GLY A 38 -20.14 9.51 -10.55
C GLY A 38 -19.61 8.80 -9.30
N THR A 39 -20.52 8.38 -8.41
CA THR A 39 -20.14 7.62 -7.21
C THR A 39 -19.55 6.25 -7.55
N ILE A 40 -20.10 5.53 -8.53
CA ILE A 40 -19.56 4.25 -8.96
C ILE A 40 -18.16 4.43 -9.56
N GLY A 41 -17.98 5.43 -10.43
CA GLY A 41 -16.67 5.71 -11.05
C GLY A 41 -15.58 6.00 -10.03
N THR A 42 -15.89 6.79 -9.00
CA THR A 42 -14.94 7.13 -7.93
C THR A 42 -14.59 5.94 -7.04
N VAL A 43 -15.57 5.07 -6.73
CA VAL A 43 -15.34 3.82 -5.99
C VAL A 43 -14.50 2.85 -6.81
N VAL A 44 -14.76 2.69 -8.11
CA VAL A 44 -13.94 1.83 -8.99
C VAL A 44 -12.49 2.32 -9.03
N LEU A 45 -12.28 3.63 -9.19
CA LEU A 45 -10.94 4.21 -9.18
C LEU A 45 -10.22 3.97 -7.84
N TYR A 46 -10.94 4.09 -6.73
CA TYR A 46 -10.41 3.78 -5.40
C TYR A 46 -9.97 2.32 -5.26
N ILE A 47 -10.78 1.37 -5.73
CA ILE A 47 -10.44 -0.06 -5.70
C ILE A 47 -9.18 -0.34 -6.53
N LEU A 48 -9.05 0.28 -7.71
CA LEU A 48 -7.85 0.14 -8.55
C LEU A 48 -6.60 0.67 -7.86
N LEU A 49 -6.69 1.81 -7.17
CA LEU A 49 -5.57 2.35 -6.38
C LEU A 49 -5.18 1.41 -5.23
N MET A 50 -6.16 0.82 -4.54
CA MET A 50 -5.89 -0.16 -3.48
C MET A 50 -5.28 -1.46 -4.01
N ALA A 51 -5.73 -1.95 -5.17
CA ALA A 51 -5.13 -3.11 -5.83
C ALA A 51 -3.67 -2.84 -6.26
N TYR A 52 -3.39 -1.64 -6.77
CA TYR A 52 -2.03 -1.22 -7.07
C TYR A 52 -1.18 -1.15 -5.80
N ASN A 53 -1.73 -0.61 -4.72
CA ASN A 53 -1.04 -0.53 -3.43
C ASN A 53 -0.68 -1.93 -2.88
N PHE A 54 -1.62 -2.88 -2.98
CA PHE A 54 -1.38 -4.28 -2.62
C PHE A 54 -0.26 -4.92 -3.46
N THR A 55 -0.18 -4.57 -4.75
CA THR A 55 0.91 -5.04 -5.62
C THR A 55 2.28 -4.52 -5.16
N LEU A 56 2.35 -3.27 -4.67
CA LEU A 56 3.57 -2.72 -4.08
C LEU A 56 3.94 -3.43 -2.77
N MET A 57 2.95 -3.74 -1.93
CA MET A 57 3.16 -4.52 -0.70
C MET A 57 3.73 -5.91 -1.01
N LYS A 58 3.18 -6.61 -2.01
CA LYS A 58 3.68 -7.91 -2.48
C LYS A 58 5.14 -7.86 -2.93
N ARG A 59 5.58 -6.78 -3.58
CA ARG A 59 7.00 -6.63 -3.95
C ARG A 59 7.92 -6.55 -2.73
N CYS A 60 7.42 -6.02 -1.62
CA CYS A 60 8.21 -5.86 -0.40
C CYS A 60 8.19 -7.09 0.51
N ARG A 61 7.52 -8.18 0.13
CA ARG A 61 7.33 -9.40 0.93
C ARG A 61 8.59 -9.89 1.66
N CYS A 62 8.42 -10.72 2.67
CA CYS A 62 9.55 -11.38 3.32
C CYS A 62 10.35 -12.19 2.29
N ASP A 63 11.67 -12.03 2.31
CA ASP A 63 12.64 -12.69 1.42
C ASP A 63 12.79 -14.18 1.72
N SER A 64 12.50 -14.60 2.95
CA SER A 64 12.62 -15.98 3.39
C SER A 64 11.34 -16.81 3.17
N CYS A 65 10.18 -16.32 3.64
CA CYS A 65 8.92 -17.08 3.62
C CYS A 65 7.84 -16.51 2.67
N GLY A 66 8.11 -15.39 1.98
CA GLY A 66 7.16 -14.77 1.06
C GLY A 66 5.96 -14.06 1.70
N HIS A 67 5.90 -14.00 3.04
CA HIS A 67 4.79 -13.36 3.75
C HIS A 67 4.75 -11.84 3.50
N VAL A 68 3.55 -11.30 3.23
CA VAL A 68 3.35 -9.92 2.73
C VAL A 68 3.09 -8.92 3.87
N ASP A 69 2.51 -9.37 4.99
CA ASP A 69 2.22 -8.53 6.16
C ASP A 69 3.47 -8.29 7.00
N ILE A 70 4.43 -7.59 6.43
CA ILE A 70 5.64 -7.12 7.12
C ILE A 70 5.59 -5.62 7.45
N PHE A 71 4.46 -4.98 7.20
CA PHE A 71 4.28 -3.53 7.38
C PHE A 71 3.65 -3.23 8.74
N THR A 72 4.19 -2.24 9.44
CA THR A 72 3.56 -1.72 10.66
C THR A 72 2.39 -0.83 10.28
N LYS A 73 1.23 -1.02 10.93
CA LYS A 73 0.01 -0.23 10.70
C LYS A 73 -0.35 0.56 11.96
N SER A 74 -0.74 1.82 11.80
CA SER A 74 -1.34 2.65 12.84
C SER A 74 -2.55 3.39 12.28
N ARG A 75 -3.68 3.37 12.99
CA ARG A 75 -4.95 3.97 12.54
C ARG A 75 -5.33 3.53 11.10
N SER A 76 -5.11 2.26 10.80
CA SER A 76 -5.34 1.65 9.47
C SER A 76 -4.39 2.07 8.33
N PHE A 77 -3.38 2.90 8.61
CA PHE A 77 -2.38 3.32 7.62
C PHE A 77 -1.02 2.66 7.87
N VAL A 78 -0.29 2.38 6.79
CA VAL A 78 1.09 1.90 6.88
C VAL A 78 1.99 3.00 7.43
N THR A 79 2.69 2.73 8.54
CA THR A 79 3.62 3.67 9.17
C THR A 79 5.08 3.32 8.92
N GLY A 80 5.38 2.06 8.64
CA GLY A 80 6.73 1.58 8.42
C GLY A 80 6.77 0.09 8.07
N VAL A 81 7.92 -0.52 8.31
CA VAL A 81 8.18 -1.94 8.07
C VAL A 81 8.72 -2.54 9.36
N GLU A 82 8.29 -3.75 9.67
CA GLU A 82 8.80 -4.53 10.79
C GLU A 82 10.29 -4.84 10.62
N ASN A 83 11.02 -4.94 11.73
CA ASN A 83 12.43 -5.35 11.69
C ASN A 83 12.59 -6.87 11.46
N ARG A 84 11.57 -7.65 11.82
CA ARG A 84 11.51 -9.09 11.64
C ARG A 84 10.18 -9.50 11.04
N CYS A 85 10.15 -10.54 10.22
CA CYS A 85 8.91 -11.05 9.67
C CYS A 85 8.03 -11.63 10.80
N PRO A 86 6.75 -11.25 10.93
CA PRO A 86 5.89 -11.78 11.99
C PRO A 86 5.59 -13.28 11.84
N ASN A 87 5.69 -13.83 10.62
CA ASN A 87 5.42 -15.24 10.36
C ASN A 87 6.63 -16.16 10.65
N CYS A 88 7.83 -15.79 10.17
CA CYS A 88 9.03 -16.65 10.29
C CYS A 88 10.13 -16.07 11.19
N ASN A 89 9.91 -14.90 11.79
CA ASN A 89 10.87 -14.15 12.62
C ASN A 89 12.23 -13.83 11.95
N HIS A 90 12.31 -14.02 10.62
CA HIS A 90 13.50 -13.70 9.83
C HIS A 90 13.78 -12.21 9.85
N LYS A 91 15.06 -11.82 10.04
CA LYS A 91 15.47 -10.41 10.07
C LYS A 91 15.33 -9.81 8.67
N LEU A 92 14.50 -8.78 8.55
CA LEU A 92 14.22 -8.13 7.27
C LEU A 92 15.35 -7.16 6.92
N LYS A 93 15.85 -7.25 5.68
CA LYS A 93 16.83 -6.30 5.12
C LYS A 93 16.15 -4.98 4.73
N ASN A 94 15.81 -4.14 5.72
CA ASN A 94 15.06 -2.91 5.49
C ASN A 94 15.90 -1.76 4.92
N ASP A 95 17.22 -1.79 5.15
CA ASP A 95 18.16 -0.76 4.74
C ASP A 95 18.70 -0.97 3.32
N VAL A 96 18.53 -2.18 2.78
CA VAL A 96 19.05 -2.60 1.48
C VAL A 96 18.00 -2.32 0.38
N PRO A 97 18.42 -1.89 -0.82
CA PRO A 97 17.54 -1.77 -1.99
C PRO A 97 16.86 -3.10 -2.35
N LEU A 98 15.59 -3.09 -2.75
CA LEU A 98 14.85 -4.33 -3.04
C LEU A 98 15.47 -5.20 -4.13
N ASN A 99 16.16 -4.61 -5.11
CA ASN A 99 16.81 -5.31 -6.22
C ASN A 99 18.04 -6.12 -5.80
N GLU A 100 18.60 -5.86 -4.62
CA GLU A 100 19.73 -6.60 -4.04
C GLU A 100 19.26 -7.70 -3.09
N ILE A 101 17.94 -7.83 -2.90
CA ILE A 101 17.34 -8.86 -2.05
C ILE A 101 16.96 -10.06 -2.94
N GLU A 102 17.56 -11.21 -2.68
CA GLU A 102 17.09 -12.48 -3.23
C GLU A 102 15.82 -12.91 -2.53
N PHE A 103 14.69 -12.85 -3.24
CA PHE A 103 13.42 -13.37 -2.75
C PHE A 103 13.33 -14.85 -3.11
N LYS A 104 13.14 -15.72 -2.11
CA LYS A 104 12.72 -17.09 -2.38
C LYS A 104 11.41 -17.07 -3.17
N LYS A 105 11.37 -17.87 -4.25
CA LYS A 105 10.23 -17.95 -5.16
C LYS A 105 9.05 -18.62 -4.49
#